data_AF-F1BPH3-F1
#
_entry.id   AF-F1BPH3-F1
#
_cell.length_a   1.000
_cell.length_b   1.000
_cell.length_c   1.000
_cell.angle_alpha   90.00
_cell.angle_beta   90.00
_cell.angle_gamma   90.00
#
_symmetry.space_group_name_H-M   'P 1'
#
loop_
_entity.id
_entity.type
_entity.pdbx_description
1 polymer ?
#
loop_
_entity_poly.entity_id
_entity_poly.type
_entity_poly.pdbx_seq_one_letter_code
_entity_poly.pdbx_strand_id
1 'polypeptide(L)'
;FREGYFVEKLYELTKIDKWFLEKFKNIIDYYKTLASTKAGSIPFDILKKAKQIGFSDKQIAAAVKSTEVAVRKLREEYKITPFVKQI
;
A
#
# COMPACT_ATOMS: atom_id res chain seq x y z
N PHE A 1 10.47 4.55 -10.36
CA PHE A 1 9.48 5.47 -9.75
C PHE A 1 9.98 6.21 -8.51
N ARG A 2 10.57 5.56 -7.49
CA ARG A 2 11.11 6.28 -6.31
C ARG A 2 12.22 7.28 -6.65
N GLU A 3 13.06 6.95 -7.64
CA GLU A 3 14.10 7.82 -8.19
C GLU A 3 13.62 8.70 -9.37
N GLY A 4 12.30 8.84 -9.58
CA GLY A 4 11.75 9.74 -10.61
C GLY A 4 11.74 9.22 -12.05
N TYR A 5 12.18 7.98 -12.32
CA TYR A 5 12.08 7.39 -13.66
C TYR A 5 10.62 7.29 -14.17
N PHE A 6 10.42 7.68 -15.43
CA PHE A 6 9.18 7.51 -16.20
C PHE A 6 8.91 6.06 -16.58
N VAL A 7 7.63 5.72 -16.82
CA VAL A 7 7.19 4.36 -17.18
C VAL A 7 7.87 3.90 -18.47
N GLU A 8 7.98 4.80 -19.44
CA GLU A 8 8.59 4.58 -20.76
C GLU A 8 10.05 4.15 -20.62
N LYS A 9 10.82 4.87 -19.82
CA LYS A 9 12.23 4.56 -19.57
C LYS A 9 12.40 3.23 -18.83
N LEU A 10 11.51 2.90 -17.89
CA LEU A 10 11.54 1.61 -17.19
C LEU A 10 11.18 0.44 -18.12
N TYR A 11 10.24 0.65 -19.03
CA TYR A 11 9.90 -0.32 -20.06
C TYR A 11 11.09 -0.58 -20.99
N GLU A 12 11.78 0.47 -21.44
CA GLU A 12 12.95 0.32 -22.31
C GLU A 12 14.06 -0.52 -21.66
N LEU A 13 14.30 -0.33 -20.36
CA LEU A 13 15.35 -0.99 -19.59
C LEU A 13 15.00 -2.42 -19.16
N THR A 14 13.75 -2.68 -18.78
CA THR A 14 13.35 -3.96 -18.17
C THR A 14 12.52 -4.86 -19.09
N LYS A 15 11.92 -4.29 -20.15
CA LYS A 15 10.93 -4.94 -21.03
C LYS A 15 9.70 -5.49 -20.31
N ILE A 16 9.48 -5.11 -19.05
CA ILE A 16 8.25 -5.42 -18.30
C ILE A 16 7.11 -4.60 -18.89
N ASP A 17 5.99 -5.23 -19.20
CA ASP A 17 4.83 -4.56 -19.78
C ASP A 17 4.40 -3.33 -18.95
N LYS A 18 4.07 -2.24 -19.65
CA LYS A 18 3.71 -0.96 -19.05
C LYS A 18 2.55 -1.09 -18.07
N TRP A 19 1.61 -1.99 -18.33
CA TRP A 19 0.49 -2.27 -17.44
C TRP A 19 0.96 -2.69 -16.04
N PHE A 20 1.96 -3.57 -15.93
CA PHE A 20 2.53 -3.95 -14.63
C PHE A 20 3.30 -2.80 -13.98
N LEU A 21 4.06 -2.03 -14.78
CA LEU A 21 4.79 -0.86 -14.29
C LEU A 21 3.84 0.19 -13.70
N GLU A 22 2.67 0.40 -14.31
CA GLU A 22 1.60 1.25 -13.76
C GLU A 22 1.04 0.68 -12.44
N LYS A 23 0.86 -0.64 -12.32
CA LYS A 23 0.46 -1.25 -11.03
C LYS A 23 1.52 -1.02 -9.95
N PHE A 24 2.81 -1.15 -10.28
CA PHE A 24 3.89 -0.85 -9.33
C PHE A 24 3.91 0.63 -8.94
N LYS A 25 3.68 1.53 -9.90
CA LYS A 25 3.56 2.96 -9.62
C LYS A 25 2.41 3.23 -8.63
N ASN A 26 1.24 2.63 -8.84
CA ASN A 26 0.09 2.77 -7.94
C ASN A 26 0.42 2.33 -6.50
N ILE A 27 1.15 1.22 -6.34
CA ILE A 27 1.59 0.75 -5.02
C ILE A 27 2.55 1.76 -4.37
N ILE A 28 3.52 2.27 -5.12
CA ILE A 28 4.52 3.23 -4.62
C ILE A 28 3.87 4.57 -4.25
N ASP A 29 2.96 5.06 -5.07
CA ASP A 29 2.25 6.31 -4.83
C ASP A 29 1.35 6.18 -3.60
N TYR A 30 0.68 5.04 -3.42
CA TYR A 30 -0.11 4.80 -2.22
C TYR A 30 0.74 4.69 -0.95
N TYR A 31 1.95 4.13 -1.04
CA TYR A 31 2.89 4.13 0.08
C TYR A 31 3.26 5.55 0.52
N LYS A 32 3.43 6.49 -0.43
CA LYS A 32 3.67 7.91 -0.09
C LYS A 32 2.46 8.51 0.63
N THR A 33 1.24 8.24 0.17
CA THR A 33 0.00 8.67 0.84
C THR A 33 -0.10 8.14 2.27
N LEU A 34 0.24 6.87 2.49
CA LEU A 34 0.31 6.27 3.83
C LEU A 34 1.37 6.95 4.69
N ALA A 35 2.57 7.21 4.14
CA ALA A 35 3.66 7.87 4.87
C ALA A 35 3.34 9.33 5.25
N SER A 36 2.49 10.01 4.48
CA SER A 36 1.99 11.36 4.80
C SER A 36 0.92 11.37 5.91
N THR A 37 0.37 10.21 6.26
CA THR A 37 -0.64 10.09 7.33
C THR A 37 0.06 10.08 8.69
N LYS A 38 -0.45 10.86 9.66
CA LYS A 38 0.14 10.95 11.00
C LYS A 38 0.06 9.61 11.74
N ALA A 39 1.12 9.31 12.51
CA ALA A 39 1.16 8.18 13.42
C ALA A 39 -0.03 8.26 14.41
N GLY A 40 -0.83 7.20 14.47
CA GLY A 40 -1.93 7.07 15.44
C GLY A 40 -3.34 7.40 14.92
N SER A 41 -3.51 7.97 13.73
CA SER A 41 -4.84 8.17 13.14
C SER A 41 -4.80 7.86 11.65
N ILE A 42 -4.97 6.58 11.31
CA ILE A 42 -5.15 6.14 9.93
C ILE A 42 -6.65 6.14 9.66
N PRO A 43 -7.17 6.94 8.72
CA PRO A 43 -8.58 6.91 8.36
C PRO A 43 -9.01 5.53 7.87
N PHE A 44 -10.26 5.16 8.16
CA PHE A 44 -10.87 3.89 7.75
C PHE A 44 -10.66 3.58 6.27
N ASP A 45 -10.97 4.55 5.40
CA ASP A 45 -10.88 4.37 3.95
C ASP A 45 -9.45 4.14 3.47
N ILE A 46 -8.48 4.81 4.10
CA ILE A 46 -7.06 4.66 3.79
C ILE A 46 -6.59 3.26 4.18
N LEU A 47 -6.97 2.79 5.37
CA LEU A 47 -6.60 1.46 5.84
C LEU A 47 -7.25 0.36 5.00
N LYS A 48 -8.55 0.50 4.69
CA LYS A 48 -9.30 -0.45 3.86
C LYS A 48 -8.69 -0.56 2.47
N LYS A 49 -8.40 0.57 1.83
CA LYS A 49 -7.79 0.59 0.49
C LYS A 49 -6.36 0.06 0.51
N ALA A 50 -5.57 0.32 1.56
CA ALA A 50 -4.26 -0.29 1.75
C ALA A 50 -4.34 -1.83 1.76
N LYS A 51 -5.31 -2.40 2.47
CA LYS A 51 -5.51 -3.86 2.52
C LYS A 51 -5.98 -4.43 1.17
N GLN A 52 -6.86 -3.72 0.46
CA GLN A 52 -7.37 -4.15 -0.85
C GLN A 52 -6.29 -4.20 -1.94
N ILE A 53 -5.33 -3.27 -1.91
CA ILE A 53 -4.20 -3.27 -2.85
C ILE A 53 -3.05 -4.21 -2.40
N GLY A 54 -3.22 -4.92 -1.28
CA GLY A 54 -2.31 -5.99 -0.84
C GLY A 54 -1.26 -5.59 0.20
N PHE A 55 -1.34 -4.42 0.83
CA PHE A 55 -0.39 -4.08 1.90
C PHE A 55 -0.57 -4.95 3.13
N SER A 56 0.56 -5.45 3.66
CA SER A 56 0.62 -6.10 4.97
C SER A 56 0.55 -5.07 6.10
N ASP A 57 0.12 -5.54 7.29
CA ASP A 57 0.05 -4.70 8.50
C ASP A 57 1.47 -4.18 8.87
N LYS A 58 2.51 -4.99 8.63
CA LYS A 58 3.92 -4.62 8.79
C LYS A 58 4.35 -3.47 7.87
N GLN A 59 3.96 -3.50 6.59
CA GLN A 59 4.30 -2.43 5.64
C GLN A 59 3.56 -1.13 5.97
N ILE A 60 2.28 -1.23 6.38
CA ILE A 60 1.50 -0.07 6.81
C ILE A 60 2.13 0.54 8.07
N ALA A 61 2.47 -0.28 9.05
CA ALA A 61 3.14 0.15 10.27
C ALA A 61 4.47 0.87 9.99
N ALA A 62 5.27 0.33 9.08
CA ALA A 62 6.52 0.97 8.65
C ALA A 62 6.28 2.33 7.97
N ALA A 63 5.22 2.48 7.17
CA ALA A 63 4.88 3.74 6.52
C ALA A 63 4.44 4.82 7.52
N VAL A 64 3.58 4.47 8.48
CA VAL A 64 3.02 5.42 9.47
C VAL A 64 3.87 5.57 10.73
N LYS A 65 5.08 4.98 10.76
CA LYS A 65 5.98 4.95 11.94
C LYS A 65 5.27 4.44 13.20
N SER A 66 4.48 3.37 13.05
CA SER A 66 3.76 2.71 14.14
C SER A 66 4.23 1.26 14.29
N THR A 67 3.65 0.53 15.24
CA THR A 67 3.90 -0.91 15.40
C THR A 67 2.88 -1.74 14.62
N GLU A 68 3.30 -2.92 14.16
CA GLU A 68 2.39 -3.86 13.49
C GLU A 68 1.18 -4.20 14.37
N VAL A 69 1.41 -4.35 15.68
CA VAL A 69 0.36 -4.65 16.67
C VAL A 69 -0.66 -3.52 16.74
N ALA A 70 -0.23 -2.25 16.74
CA ALA A 70 -1.14 -1.11 16.74
C ALA A 70 -2.00 -1.05 15.47
N VAL A 71 -1.39 -1.31 14.30
CA VAL A 71 -2.12 -1.35 13.03
C VAL A 71 -3.12 -2.51 12.99
N ARG A 72 -2.75 -3.68 13.53
CA ARG A 72 -3.65 -4.84 13.63
C ARG A 72 -4.86 -4.55 14.52
N LYS A 73 -4.64 -3.95 15.71
CA LYS A 73 -5.74 -3.53 16.60
C LYS A 73 -6.67 -2.54 15.92
N LEU A 74 -6.13 -1.52 15.27
CA LEU A 74 -6.93 -0.54 14.52
C LEU A 74 -7.74 -1.20 13.39
N ARG A 75 -7.13 -2.16 12.67
CA ARG A 75 -7.80 -2.92 11.60
C ARG A 75 -8.99 -3.73 12.14
N GLU A 76 -8.83 -4.32 13.32
CA GLU A 76 -9.87 -5.09 14.02
C GLU A 76 -10.99 -4.19 14.56
N GLU A 77 -10.65 -3.04 15.17
CA GLU A 77 -11.61 -2.01 15.60
C GLU A 77 -12.47 -1.52 14.42
N TYR A 78 -11.86 -1.35 13.25
CA TYR A 78 -12.53 -1.00 12.01
C TYR A 78 -13.24 -2.17 11.32
N LYS A 79 -13.18 -3.39 11.88
CA LYS A 79 -13.77 -4.60 11.30
C LYS A 79 -13.33 -4.86 9.86
N ILE A 80 -12.07 -4.52 9.54
CA ILE A 80 -11.48 -4.78 8.22
C ILE A 80 -10.87 -6.18 8.25
N THR A 81 -11.63 -7.17 7.81
CA THR A 81 -11.22 -8.58 7.73
C THR A 81 -11.18 -9.08 6.29
N PRO A 82 -10.29 -10.04 5.97
CA PRO A 82 -10.28 -10.68 4.66
C PRO A 82 -11.49 -11.60 4.49
N PHE A 83 -11.84 -11.89 3.25
CA PHE A 83 -12.86 -12.87 2.89
C PHE A 83 -12.22 -14.02 2.12
N VAL A 84 -12.67 -15.25 2.38
CA VAL A 84 -12.29 -16.43 1.61
C VAL A 84 -13.17 -16.54 0.38
N LYS A 85 -12.58 -16.81 -0.78
CA LYS A 85 -13.28 -17.02 -2.07
C LYS A 85 -12.93 -18.41 -2.60
N GLN A 86 -13.94 -19.14 -3.08
CA GLN A 86 -13.76 -20.40 -3.79
C GLN A 86 -13.53 -20.12 -5.28
N ILE A 87 -12.63 -20.88 -5.90
CA ILE A 87 -12.28 -20.81 -7.33
C ILE A 87 -13.17 -21.77 -8.11
#